data_AF-A0A9D1MFN3-F1
#
_entry.id   AF-A0A9D1MFN3-F1
#
_cell.length_a   1.000
_cell.length_b   1.000
_cell.length_c   1.000
_cell.angle_alpha   90.00
_cell.angle_beta   90.00
_cell.angle_gamma   90.00
#
_symmetry.space_group_name_H-M   'P 1'
#
loop_
_entity.id
_entity.type
_entity.pdbx_description
1 polymer ?
#
loop_
_entity_poly.entity_id
_entity_poly.type
_entity_poly.pdbx_seq_one_letter_code
_entity_poly.pdbx_strand_id
1 'polypeptide(L)'
;LTNMLGAGHILVQRFGDILDGKRTWDKELSRSNLRPTLKDAVAGDITAALPYRTMMNIINFMQSVDYVVPGFASSETLLYSPELKFYSNRIKMDTDFNTNIAGLHCLGDSSGWTRGLMMASVMGVLMGRKLV
;
A
#
# COMPACT_ATOMS: atom_id res chain seq x y z
N LEU A 1 5.81 -7.34 11.17
CA LEU A 1 5.37 -8.74 11.39
C LEU A 1 5.25 -9.47 10.06
N THR A 2 4.51 -8.94 9.08
CA THR A 2 4.29 -9.59 7.78
C THR A 2 5.57 -9.91 7.00
N ASN A 3 6.55 -9.00 6.94
CA ASN A 3 7.86 -9.30 6.31
C ASN A 3 8.60 -10.46 7.00
N MET A 4 8.43 -10.64 8.32
CA MET A 4 9.04 -11.78 9.02
C MET A 4 8.29 -13.08 8.70
N LEU A 5 6.97 -13.05 8.60
CA LEU A 5 6.14 -14.20 8.22
C LEU A 5 6.35 -14.62 6.77
N GLY A 6 6.69 -13.67 5.88
CA GLY A 6 7.13 -13.94 4.52
C GLY A 6 8.61 -14.27 4.38
N ALA A 7 9.37 -14.38 5.48
CA ALA A 7 10.82 -14.60 5.46
C ALA A 7 11.59 -13.60 4.58
N GLY A 8 11.15 -12.34 4.55
CA GLY A 8 11.69 -11.27 3.71
C GLY A 8 10.92 -11.04 2.41
N HIS A 9 10.04 -11.97 2.03
CA HIS A 9 9.21 -11.91 0.83
C HIS A 9 7.82 -11.31 1.11
N ILE A 10 7.12 -10.93 0.05
CA ILE A 10 5.74 -10.43 0.13
C ILE A 10 4.76 -11.60 0.22
N LEU A 11 3.84 -11.57 1.18
CA LEU A 11 2.80 -12.60 1.27
C LEU A 11 1.68 -12.31 0.28
N VAL A 12 1.20 -13.38 -0.38
CA VAL A 12 -0.03 -13.35 -1.17
C VAL A 12 -1.02 -14.40 -0.63
N GLN A 13 -2.29 -14.02 -0.52
CA GLN A 13 -3.36 -14.92 -0.08
C GLN A 13 -4.61 -14.67 -0.93
N ARG A 14 -5.31 -15.76 -1.29
CA ARG A 14 -6.59 -15.67 -2.00
C ARG A 14 -7.67 -15.16 -1.05
N PHE A 15 -8.54 -14.30 -1.54
CA PHE A 15 -9.63 -13.74 -0.76
C PHE A 15 -10.57 -14.82 -0.21
N GLY A 16 -10.88 -15.84 -1.02
CA GLY A 16 -11.67 -16.99 -0.55
C GLY A 16 -11.01 -17.73 0.61
N ASP A 17 -9.69 -17.89 0.57
CA ASP A 17 -8.95 -18.54 1.67
C ASP A 17 -8.99 -17.70 2.95
N ILE A 18 -9.01 -16.36 2.83
CA ILE A 18 -9.19 -15.46 3.98
C ILE A 18 -10.58 -15.63 4.60
N LEU A 19 -11.63 -15.71 3.79
CA LEU A 19 -13.00 -15.92 4.26
C LEU A 19 -13.17 -17.28 4.95
N ASP A 20 -12.50 -18.31 4.43
CA ASP A 20 -12.47 -19.66 4.98
C ASP A 20 -11.58 -19.78 6.25
N GLY A 21 -10.89 -18.69 6.64
CA GLY A 21 -9.97 -18.70 7.77
C GLY A 21 -8.75 -19.60 7.58
N LYS A 22 -8.32 -19.81 6.32
CA LYS A 22 -7.21 -20.70 5.96
C LYS A 22 -6.08 -19.97 5.24
N ARG A 23 -4.87 -20.51 5.40
CA ARG A 23 -3.69 -20.13 4.62
C ARG A 23 -3.84 -20.55 3.15
N THR A 24 -3.32 -19.75 2.22
CA THR A 24 -3.09 -20.18 0.83
C THR A 24 -1.77 -20.94 0.70
N TRP A 25 -1.79 -22.09 0.01
CA TRP A 25 -0.58 -22.86 -0.32
C TRP A 25 -0.15 -22.68 -1.78
N ASP A 26 1.16 -22.81 -2.07
CA ASP A 26 1.70 -22.65 -3.44
C ASP A 26 1.07 -23.62 -4.44
N LYS A 27 0.76 -24.85 -4.01
CA LYS A 27 0.05 -25.85 -4.83
C LYS A 27 -1.36 -25.41 -5.23
N GLU A 28 -2.00 -24.57 -4.44
CA GLU A 28 -3.35 -24.07 -4.72
C GLU A 28 -3.25 -22.81 -5.59
N LEU A 29 -2.30 -21.93 -5.28
CA LEU A 29 -2.03 -20.73 -6.04
C LEU A 29 -1.61 -21.05 -7.48
N SER A 30 -0.77 -22.08 -7.67
CA SER A 30 -0.36 -22.54 -9.01
C SER A 30 -1.50 -23.14 -9.84
N ARG A 31 -2.61 -23.54 -9.21
CA ARG A 31 -3.81 -24.07 -9.86
C ARG A 31 -4.92 -23.02 -10.05
N SER A 32 -4.76 -21.83 -9.49
CA SER A 32 -5.74 -20.74 -9.66
C SER A 32 -5.64 -20.14 -11.05
N ASN A 33 -6.77 -19.58 -11.53
CA ASN A 33 -6.79 -18.86 -12.80
C ASN A 33 -5.99 -17.55 -12.72
N LEU A 34 -5.92 -16.93 -11.54
CA LEU A 34 -5.16 -15.71 -11.29
C LEU A 34 -3.74 -16.06 -10.85
N ARG A 35 -2.76 -15.46 -11.55
CA ARG A 35 -1.34 -15.64 -11.27
C ARG A 35 -0.78 -14.40 -10.60
N PRO A 36 0.02 -14.55 -9.53
CA PRO A 36 0.70 -13.41 -8.95
C PRO A 36 1.59 -12.69 -9.97
N THR A 37 1.49 -11.37 -10.03
CA THR A 37 2.32 -10.56 -10.95
C THR A 37 3.67 -10.21 -10.34
N LEU A 38 3.73 -10.03 -9.02
CA LEU A 38 4.97 -9.84 -8.29
C LEU A 38 5.71 -11.18 -8.16
N LYS A 39 6.89 -11.28 -8.78
CA LYS A 39 7.71 -12.51 -8.80
C LYS A 39 8.16 -12.97 -7.41
N ASP A 40 8.33 -12.02 -6.50
CA ASP A 40 8.80 -12.25 -5.13
C ASP A 40 7.66 -12.52 -4.14
N ALA A 41 6.44 -12.73 -4.64
CA ALA A 41 5.30 -13.03 -3.79
C ALA A 41 5.24 -14.53 -3.46
N VAL A 42 5.03 -14.86 -2.18
CA VAL A 42 4.94 -16.24 -1.68
C VAL A 42 3.56 -16.49 -1.06
N ALA A 43 3.00 -17.68 -1.28
CA ALA A 43 1.68 -17.99 -0.73
C ALA A 43 1.73 -18.04 0.80
N GLY A 44 0.77 -17.40 1.46
CA GLY A 44 0.75 -17.35 2.91
C GLY A 44 -0.56 -17.00 3.58
N ASP A 45 -0.44 -16.65 4.86
CA ASP A 45 -1.54 -16.23 5.70
C ASP A 45 -1.30 -14.80 6.19
N ILE A 46 -1.99 -13.86 5.54
CA ILE A 46 -1.95 -12.44 5.84
C ILE A 46 -2.70 -12.15 7.15
N THR A 47 -3.72 -12.95 7.48
CA THR A 47 -4.54 -12.76 8.69
C THR A 47 -3.73 -12.99 9.97
N ALA A 48 -2.70 -13.83 9.92
CA ALA A 48 -1.75 -14.03 11.01
C ALA A 48 -0.85 -12.80 11.27
N ALA A 49 -0.71 -11.91 10.30
CA ALA A 49 0.19 -10.76 10.34
C ALA A 49 -0.52 -9.44 10.62
N LEU A 50 -1.77 -9.30 10.17
CA LEU A 50 -2.54 -8.07 10.26
C LEU A 50 -3.42 -8.04 11.52
N PRO A 51 -3.59 -6.87 12.17
CA PRO A 51 -4.57 -6.72 13.24
C PRO A 51 -5.98 -7.04 12.75
N TYR A 52 -6.75 -7.73 13.59
CA TYR A 52 -8.13 -8.16 13.28
C TYR A 52 -9.01 -7.02 12.75
N ARG A 53 -8.98 -5.83 13.37
CA ARG A 53 -9.77 -4.67 12.93
C ARG A 53 -9.43 -4.25 11.49
N THR A 54 -8.14 -4.22 11.14
CA THR A 54 -7.70 -3.87 9.79
C THR A 54 -8.17 -4.90 8.77
N MET A 55 -8.05 -6.19 9.11
CA MET A 55 -8.51 -7.27 8.23
C MET A 55 -10.02 -7.22 8.00
N MET A 56 -10.82 -7.03 9.06
CA MET A 56 -12.26 -6.87 8.94
C MET A 56 -12.66 -5.66 8.10
N ASN A 57 -11.97 -4.54 8.24
CA ASN A 57 -12.22 -3.36 7.41
C ASN A 57 -11.94 -3.62 5.93
N ILE A 58 -10.85 -4.35 5.61
CA ILE A 58 -10.52 -4.75 4.24
C ILE A 58 -11.60 -5.68 3.66
N ILE A 59 -12.02 -6.70 4.42
CA ILE A 59 -13.07 -7.65 3.99
C ILE A 59 -14.39 -6.89 3.72
N ASN A 60 -14.83 -6.05 4.66
CA ASN A 60 -16.05 -5.27 4.52
C ASN A 60 -15.97 -4.30 3.31
N PHE A 61 -14.81 -3.69 3.08
CA PHE A 61 -14.58 -2.85 1.92
C PHE A 61 -14.71 -3.65 0.62
N MET A 62 -14.02 -4.79 0.51
CA MET A 62 -14.08 -5.63 -0.69
C MET A 62 -15.51 -6.09 -0.99
N GLN A 63 -16.24 -6.55 0.04
CA GLN A 63 -17.65 -6.92 -0.10
C GLN A 63 -18.54 -5.74 -0.50
N SER A 64 -18.30 -4.55 0.06
CA SER A 64 -19.05 -3.35 -0.29
C SER A 64 -18.80 -2.92 -1.75
N VAL A 65 -17.56 -3.02 -2.22
CA VAL A 65 -17.19 -2.69 -3.61
C VAL A 65 -17.76 -3.71 -4.58
N ASP A 66 -17.88 -4.98 -4.20
CA ASP A 66 -18.45 -6.03 -5.06
C ASP A 66 -19.89 -5.74 -5.49
N TYR A 67 -20.68 -5.06 -4.64
CA TYR A 67 -22.02 -4.58 -5.04
C TYR A 67 -21.99 -3.57 -6.19
N VAL A 68 -20.93 -2.77 -6.29
CA VAL A 68 -20.75 -1.74 -7.32
C VAL A 68 -20.04 -2.32 -8.55
N VAL A 69 -19.06 -3.20 -8.33
CA VAL A 69 -18.25 -3.85 -9.35
C VAL A 69 -18.27 -5.36 -9.12
N PRO A 70 -19.23 -6.09 -9.73
CA PRO A 70 -19.37 -7.53 -9.53
C PRO A 70 -18.10 -8.29 -9.87
N GLY A 71 -17.67 -9.18 -8.98
CA GLY A 71 -16.46 -9.98 -9.12
C GLY A 71 -15.21 -9.38 -8.46
N PHE A 72 -15.32 -8.19 -7.87
CA PHE A 72 -14.24 -7.59 -7.08
C PHE A 72 -13.87 -8.47 -5.88
N ALA A 73 -14.87 -9.02 -5.18
CA ALA A 73 -14.69 -9.90 -4.04
C ALA A 73 -14.72 -11.39 -4.43
N SER A 74 -14.22 -11.74 -5.62
CA SER A 74 -14.07 -13.14 -6.06
C SER A 74 -13.19 -13.94 -5.10
N SER A 75 -13.49 -15.23 -4.94
CA SER A 75 -12.69 -16.14 -4.12
C SER A 75 -11.24 -16.28 -4.61
N GLU A 76 -11.00 -16.06 -5.91
CA GLU A 76 -9.66 -16.10 -6.51
C GLU A 76 -8.89 -14.77 -6.40
N THR A 77 -9.53 -13.67 -5.99
CA THR A 77 -8.87 -12.36 -5.86
C THR A 77 -7.65 -12.45 -4.95
N LEU A 78 -6.50 -11.96 -5.42
CA LEU A 78 -5.23 -12.04 -4.70
C LEU A 78 -4.99 -10.78 -3.87
N LEU A 79 -4.81 -10.95 -2.56
CA LEU A 79 -4.38 -9.89 -1.66
C LEU A 79 -2.87 -10.01 -1.42
N TYR A 80 -2.15 -8.91 -1.57
CA TYR A 80 -0.73 -8.81 -1.27
C TYR A 80 -0.53 -8.05 0.04
N SER A 81 0.37 -8.52 0.92
CA SER A 81 0.67 -7.85 2.19
C SER A 81 2.13 -8.06 2.62
N PRO A 82 2.77 -7.06 3.24
CA PRO A 82 2.23 -5.74 3.59
C PRO A 82 2.52 -4.69 2.51
N GLU A 83 1.56 -3.81 2.23
CA GLU A 83 1.87 -2.49 1.65
C GLU A 83 1.95 -1.49 2.80
N LEU A 84 3.16 -1.05 3.13
CA LEU A 84 3.36 -0.01 4.12
C LEU A 84 4.19 1.12 3.52
N LYS A 85 3.57 2.30 3.40
CA LYS A 85 4.24 3.54 3.05
C LYS A 85 4.26 4.42 4.29
N PHE A 86 5.44 4.63 4.85
CA PHE A 86 5.61 5.55 5.96
C PHE A 86 5.42 6.97 5.45
N TYR A 87 4.47 7.70 6.04
CA TYR A 87 4.30 9.11 5.73
C TYR A 87 5.37 9.92 6.43
N SER A 88 5.95 10.89 5.71
CA SER A 88 6.77 11.92 6.33
C SER A 88 5.93 12.77 7.27
N ASN A 89 6.53 13.17 8.40
CA ASN A 89 5.99 14.26 9.21
C ASN A 89 5.86 15.50 8.34
N ARG A 90 4.71 16.20 8.43
CA ARG A 90 4.49 17.44 7.69
C ARG A 90 5.45 18.51 8.20
N ILE A 91 6.42 18.85 7.37
CA ILE A 91 7.47 19.82 7.70
C ILE A 91 6.84 21.22 7.69
N LYS A 92 7.01 22.00 8.75
CA LYS A 92 6.48 23.36 8.80
C LYS A 92 7.27 24.24 7.82
N MET A 93 6.54 24.92 6.93
CA MET A 93 7.10 25.85 5.96
C MET A 93 6.28 27.13 5.92
N ASP A 94 6.89 28.21 5.45
CA ASP A 94 6.20 29.46 5.12
C ASP A 94 5.60 29.44 3.69
N THR A 95 5.05 30.57 3.25
CA THR A 95 4.46 30.75 1.91
C THR A 95 5.49 30.68 0.78
N ASP A 96 6.78 30.76 1.11
CA ASP A 96 7.90 30.79 0.19
C ASP A 96 8.69 29.47 0.20
N PHE A 97 8.15 28.43 0.86
CA PHE A 97 8.75 27.09 1.01
C PHE A 97 10.06 27.09 1.80
N ASN A 98 10.27 28.05 2.69
CA ASN A 98 11.38 28.02 3.64
C ASN A 98 11.01 27.21 4.87
N THR A 99 11.97 26.43 5.35
CA THR A 99 11.88 25.78 6.66
C THR A 99 12.44 26.71 7.75
N ASN A 100 12.46 26.24 9.01
CA ASN A 100 13.15 26.95 10.09
C ASN A 100 14.69 26.87 9.99
N ILE A 101 15.23 26.15 9.01
CA ILE A 101 16.66 26.04 8.73
C ILE A 101 16.95 26.79 7.43
N ALA A 102 17.79 27.82 7.50
CA ALA A 102 18.16 28.63 6.35
C ALA A 102 18.84 27.78 5.27
N GLY A 103 18.40 27.93 4.02
CA GLY A 103 18.92 27.18 2.87
C GLY A 103 18.44 25.72 2.76
N LEU A 104 17.62 25.24 3.69
CA LEU A 104 17.00 23.92 3.59
C LEU A 104 15.55 24.03 3.11
N HIS A 105 15.28 23.45 1.94
CA HIS A 105 13.96 23.37 1.34
C HIS A 105 13.49 21.91 1.30
N CYS A 106 12.26 21.67 1.76
CA CYS A 106 11.65 20.34 1.73
C CYS A 106 10.43 20.39 0.80
N LEU A 107 10.52 19.75 -0.35
CA LEU A 107 9.47 19.80 -1.40
C LEU A 107 8.96 18.40 -1.73
N GLY A 108 7.78 18.34 -2.34
CA GLY A 108 7.19 17.07 -2.77
C GLY A 108 6.75 16.20 -1.60
N ASP A 109 6.57 14.90 -1.85
CA ASP A 109 5.90 14.00 -0.89
C ASP A 109 6.69 13.86 0.42
N SER A 110 8.02 14.04 0.36
CA SER A 110 8.89 14.04 1.56
C SER A 110 8.62 15.20 2.51
N SER A 111 8.03 16.32 2.02
CA SER A 111 7.63 17.46 2.84
C SER A 111 6.34 17.21 3.64
N GLY A 112 5.55 16.22 3.23
CA GLY A 112 4.21 15.96 3.76
C GLY A 112 3.12 16.95 3.30
N TRP A 113 3.42 17.88 2.38
CA TRP A 113 2.44 18.82 1.82
C TRP A 113 1.81 18.39 0.51
N THR A 114 2.45 17.47 -0.21
CA THR A 114 1.92 16.93 -1.47
C THR A 114 1.49 15.49 -1.29
N ARG A 115 0.61 15.06 -2.21
CA ARG A 115 0.24 13.66 -2.38
C ARG A 115 0.23 13.37 -3.87
N GLY A 116 1.37 12.94 -4.38
CA GLY A 116 1.52 12.46 -5.74
C GLY A 116 2.28 13.42 -6.65
N LEU A 117 2.54 12.91 -7.85
CA LEU A 117 3.51 13.45 -8.80
C LEU A 117 3.22 14.90 -9.19
N MET A 118 1.97 15.24 -9.52
CA MET A 118 1.62 16.57 -10.01
C MET A 118 1.93 17.66 -8.98
N MET A 119 1.48 17.48 -7.73
CA MET A 119 1.68 18.46 -6.68
C MET A 119 3.17 18.58 -6.32
N ALA A 120 3.90 17.46 -6.28
CA ALA A 120 5.34 17.46 -6.05
C ALA A 120 6.11 18.20 -7.15
N SER A 121 5.75 17.98 -8.42
CA SER A 121 6.34 18.68 -9.56
C SER A 121 6.05 20.18 -9.52
N VAL A 122 4.81 20.58 -9.20
CA VAL A 122 4.45 22.00 -9.10
C VAL A 122 5.26 22.69 -8.01
N MET A 123 5.42 22.09 -6.83
CA MET A 123 6.29 22.64 -5.77
C MET A 123 7.74 22.80 -6.24
N GLY A 124 8.28 21.81 -6.95
CA GLY A 124 9.62 21.89 -7.54
C GLY A 124 9.78 23.06 -8.52
N VAL A 125 8.82 23.27 -9.41
CA VAL A 125 8.82 24.38 -10.37
C VAL A 125 8.72 25.73 -9.64
N LEU A 126 7.84 25.86 -8.66
CA LEU A 126 7.67 27.10 -7.90
C LEU A 126 8.93 27.46 -7.11
N MET A 127 9.56 26.49 -6.45
CA MET A 127 10.82 26.73 -5.74
C MET A 127 11.96 27.07 -6.71
N GLY A 128 12.06 26.35 -7.84
CA GLY A 128 13.07 26.61 -8.86
C GLY A 128 13.01 28.05 -9.40
N ARG A 129 11.81 28.62 -9.54
CA ARG A 129 11.62 30.03 -9.94
C ARG A 129 11.97 31.05 -8.85
N LYS A 130 12.04 30.65 -7.59
CA LYS A 130 12.43 31.51 -6.46
C LYS A 130 13.93 31.50 -6.19
N LEU A 131 14.64 30.46 -6.62
CA LEU A 131 16.09 30.30 -6.45
C LEU A 131 16.92 31.00 -7.53
N VAL A 132 16.30 31.29 -8.68
CA VAL A 132 16.88 32.09 -9.79
C VAL A 132 16.64 33.57 -9.52
#